data_AF-A0A956GSK0-F1
#
_entry.id   AF-A0A956GSK0-F1
#
_cell.length_a   1.000
_cell.length_b   1.000
_cell.length_c   1.000
_cell.angle_alpha   90.00
_cell.angle_beta   90.00
_cell.angle_gamma   90.00
#
_symmetry.space_group_name_H-M   'P 1'
#
loop_
_entity.id
_entity.type
_entity.pdbx_description
1 polymer ?
#
loop_
_entity_poly.entity_id
_entity_poly.type
_entity_poly.pdbx_seq_one_letter_code
_entity_poly.pdbx_strand_id
1 'polypeptide(L)'
;MRAVLASLAVTLLALSSACTVYFGDDDVIADDTCDYGAPAAGGADFAPIRLVDPYNLACEDFGGYGCPDYCGPCAEYDVAIPSWGYCESACTYLGEGDCLDTPGCRAAYDWACYTGDGPCSALQAFAGCYAVDTTGPVQGPCDGLDAWSCSQHDDCVALHDSTAGNAFVECRAEAPTACEAIGTEDACLARGDCSPRYTGEDCTCDEAGNCTCATWVFLDCITGREPGGV
;
A
#
# COMPACT_ATOMS: atom_id res chain seq x y z
N MET A 1 20.97 35.65 15.45
CA MET A 1 22.08 35.39 16.40
C MET A 1 21.51 34.91 17.72
N ARG A 2 21.64 33.62 18.04
CA ARG A 2 21.91 33.07 19.39
C ARG A 2 22.06 31.56 19.27
N ALA A 3 23.31 31.13 19.39
CA ALA A 3 23.75 29.75 19.46
C ALA A 3 23.37 29.14 20.80
N VAL A 4 23.03 27.85 20.82
CA VAL A 4 23.29 26.96 21.96
C VAL A 4 23.73 25.61 21.40
N LEU A 5 25.05 25.42 21.39
CA LEU A 5 25.73 24.13 21.35
C LEU A 5 25.54 23.45 22.72
N ALA A 6 25.16 22.18 22.74
CA ALA A 6 25.31 21.33 23.91
C ALA A 6 25.62 19.89 23.47
N SER A 7 26.92 19.58 23.49
CA SER A 7 27.51 18.26 23.35
C SER A 7 27.34 17.42 24.63
N LEU A 8 26.91 16.17 24.51
CA LEU A 8 27.08 15.08 25.48
C LEU A 8 26.97 13.78 24.65
N ALA A 9 28.02 13.04 24.27
CA ALA A 9 29.08 12.36 25.02
C ALA A 9 28.56 11.23 25.95
N VAL A 10 28.96 10.00 25.59
CA VAL A 10 29.09 8.78 26.43
C VAL A 10 27.74 8.09 26.73
N THR A 11 27.51 6.83 26.34
CA THR A 11 28.08 5.65 27.02
C THR A 11 27.91 4.37 26.18
N LEU A 12 29.05 3.70 25.98
CA LEU A 12 29.24 2.36 25.43
C LEU A 12 28.73 1.33 26.46
N LEU A 13 27.64 0.60 26.18
CA LEU A 13 27.25 -0.59 26.95
C LEU A 13 27.51 -1.85 26.10
N ALA A 14 28.65 -2.47 26.36
CA ALA A 14 28.92 -3.85 25.98
C ALA A 14 28.17 -4.77 26.97
N LEU A 15 27.03 -5.30 26.54
CA LEU A 15 26.37 -6.42 27.22
C LEU A 15 26.82 -7.71 26.55
N SER A 16 27.68 -8.40 27.28
CA SER A 16 28.19 -9.74 27.05
C SER A 16 27.06 -10.74 26.78
N SER A 17 27.13 -11.39 25.63
CA SER A 17 26.42 -12.63 25.32
C SER A 17 26.93 -13.76 26.22
N ALA A 18 26.11 -14.22 27.15
CA ALA A 18 26.33 -15.48 27.85
C ALA A 18 25.88 -16.63 26.95
N CYS A 19 26.83 -17.27 26.26
CA CYS A 19 26.60 -18.56 25.63
C CYS A 19 26.55 -19.63 26.73
N THR A 20 25.36 -20.17 27.01
CA THR A 20 25.22 -21.41 27.80
C THR A 20 25.39 -22.59 26.85
N VAL A 21 26.47 -23.36 27.00
CA VAL A 21 26.69 -24.60 26.25
C VAL A 21 26.03 -25.75 27.02
N TYR A 22 25.05 -26.40 26.39
CA TYR A 22 24.34 -27.55 26.93
C TYR A 22 24.91 -28.82 26.29
N PHE A 23 25.54 -29.68 27.09
CA PHE A 23 25.93 -31.04 26.71
C PHE A 23 25.01 -31.98 27.50
N GLY A 24 23.94 -32.42 26.85
CA GLY A 24 22.99 -33.39 27.39
C GLY A 24 23.12 -34.69 26.63
N ASP A 25 23.26 -35.75 27.40
CA ASP A 25 23.70 -37.09 27.03
C ASP A 25 22.86 -37.82 25.96
N ASP A 26 23.60 -38.64 25.25
CA ASP A 26 23.30 -39.67 24.29
C ASP A 26 22.37 -40.77 24.85
N ASP A 27 21.65 -41.44 23.93
CA ASP A 27 20.67 -42.52 24.11
C ASP A 27 19.22 -42.03 24.26
N VAL A 28 18.42 -41.99 23.18
CA VAL A 28 17.50 -43.08 22.75
C VAL A 28 16.82 -42.74 21.40
N ILE A 29 16.72 -43.76 20.55
CA ILE A 29 15.86 -43.92 19.34
C ILE A 29 16.28 -43.18 18.06
N ALA A 30 17.12 -43.88 17.30
CA ALA A 30 17.20 -43.78 15.85
C ALA A 30 15.92 -44.37 15.21
N ASP A 31 15.06 -43.50 14.67
CA ASP A 31 14.04 -43.81 13.64
C ASP A 31 13.73 -42.55 12.80
N ASP A 32 13.82 -41.33 13.36
CA ASP A 32 13.50 -40.09 12.62
C ASP A 32 14.72 -39.21 12.26
N THR A 33 15.95 -39.71 12.42
CA THR A 33 17.15 -38.90 12.20
C THR A 33 17.69 -39.11 10.79
N CYS A 34 17.39 -38.17 9.89
CA CYS A 34 18.07 -38.09 8.59
C CYS A 34 19.59 -38.06 8.82
N ASP A 35 20.28 -39.07 8.30
CA ASP A 35 21.67 -39.42 8.63
C ASP A 35 22.68 -38.35 8.17
N TYR A 36 23.40 -37.79 9.16
CA TYR A 36 24.31 -36.63 9.10
C TYR A 36 25.70 -36.96 8.50
N GLY A 37 25.76 -37.75 7.43
CA GLY A 37 27.04 -38.30 6.94
C GLY A 37 27.73 -37.53 5.82
N ALA A 38 27.00 -36.74 5.03
CA ALA A 38 27.55 -36.08 3.85
C ALA A 38 27.32 -34.56 3.91
N PRO A 39 28.33 -33.71 3.63
CA PRO A 39 28.07 -32.30 3.39
C PRO A 39 27.21 -32.20 2.12
N ALA A 40 25.90 -32.02 2.32
CA ALA A 40 24.97 -31.79 1.23
C ALA A 40 25.46 -30.58 0.44
N ALA A 41 25.78 -30.80 -0.83
CA ALA A 41 26.19 -29.76 -1.74
C ALA A 41 24.99 -28.86 -2.05
N GLY A 42 24.75 -27.85 -1.22
CA GLY A 42 24.16 -26.56 -1.61
C GLY A 42 22.85 -26.58 -2.39
N GLY A 43 21.85 -27.37 -1.97
CA GLY A 43 20.47 -27.09 -2.34
C GLY A 43 20.09 -25.76 -1.69
N ALA A 44 19.95 -24.69 -2.47
CA ALA A 44 19.54 -23.39 -1.95
C ALA A 44 18.11 -23.55 -1.38
N ASP A 45 17.94 -23.25 -0.09
CA ASP A 45 16.61 -23.11 0.50
C ASP A 45 15.83 -22.12 -0.36
N PHE A 46 14.73 -22.59 -0.98
CA PHE A 46 13.85 -21.71 -1.71
C PHE A 46 13.20 -20.77 -0.70
N ALA A 47 13.45 -19.48 -0.83
CA ALA A 47 12.78 -18.49 0.00
C ALA A 47 11.25 -18.65 -0.17
N PRO A 48 10.46 -18.58 0.91
CA PRO A 48 9.01 -18.62 0.80
C PRO A 48 8.52 -17.46 -0.07
N ILE A 49 7.47 -17.71 -0.84
CA ILE A 49 6.75 -16.67 -1.57
C ILE A 49 5.88 -15.94 -0.55
N ARG A 50 5.99 -14.60 -0.49
CA ARG A 50 5.21 -13.80 0.45
C ARG A 50 4.06 -13.12 -0.27
N LEU A 51 2.83 -13.45 0.10
CA LEU A 51 1.62 -12.93 -0.53
C LEU A 51 0.80 -12.14 0.48
N VAL A 52 0.11 -11.09 0.01
CA VAL A 52 -0.68 -10.22 0.88
C VAL A 52 -2.10 -10.76 1.02
N ASP A 53 -2.52 -11.03 2.25
CA ASP A 53 -3.89 -11.43 2.55
C ASP A 53 -4.83 -10.21 2.34
N PRO A 54 -5.75 -10.26 1.37
CA PRO A 54 -6.65 -9.14 1.12
C PRO A 54 -7.62 -8.86 2.27
N TYR A 55 -7.86 -9.82 3.17
CA TYR A 55 -8.78 -9.68 4.30
C TYR A 55 -8.20 -8.85 5.46
N ASN A 56 -6.87 -8.78 5.60
CA ASN A 56 -6.21 -8.10 6.72
C ASN A 56 -4.91 -7.35 6.38
N LEU A 57 -4.52 -7.33 5.10
CA LEU A 57 -3.29 -6.73 4.59
C LEU A 57 -1.98 -7.31 5.15
N ALA A 58 -2.02 -8.46 5.84
CA ALA A 58 -0.84 -9.13 6.35
C ALA A 58 -0.11 -9.89 5.24
N CYS A 59 1.22 -9.94 5.35
CA CYS A 59 2.05 -10.75 4.47
C CYS A 59 2.21 -12.15 5.03
N GLU A 60 1.72 -13.14 4.28
CA GLU A 60 1.81 -14.55 4.63
C GLU A 60 2.81 -15.29 3.73
N ASP A 61 3.53 -16.24 4.32
CA ASP A 61 4.57 -17.02 3.66
C ASP A 61 3.97 -18.33 3.11
N PHE A 62 4.05 -18.50 1.79
CA PHE A 62 3.59 -19.67 1.05
C PHE A 62 4.77 -20.38 0.37
N GLY A 63 4.78 -21.70 0.45
CA GLY A 63 5.92 -22.50 -0.03
C GLY A 63 7.18 -22.29 0.81
N GLY A 64 8.32 -22.83 0.36
CA GLY A 64 9.64 -22.53 0.94
C GLY A 64 10.06 -23.32 2.18
N TYR A 65 9.25 -24.25 2.70
CA TYR A 65 9.73 -25.22 3.68
C TYR A 65 10.43 -26.38 2.95
N GLY A 66 11.66 -26.14 2.52
CA GLY A 66 12.48 -27.18 1.92
C GLY A 66 12.65 -28.33 2.91
N CYS A 67 12.17 -29.53 2.56
CA CYS A 67 12.75 -30.71 3.18
C CYS A 67 14.16 -30.82 2.61
N PRO A 68 15.21 -30.99 3.42
CA PRO A 68 16.53 -31.21 2.88
C PRO A 68 16.53 -32.42 1.94
N ASP A 69 17.23 -32.35 0.80
CA ASP A 69 17.28 -33.43 -0.21
C ASP A 69 17.66 -34.81 0.38
N TYR A 70 18.34 -34.82 1.53
CA TYR A 70 18.76 -36.04 2.23
C TYR A 70 17.70 -36.65 3.15
N CYS A 71 16.56 -35.98 3.38
CA CYS A 71 15.42 -36.48 4.16
C CYS A 71 14.35 -37.20 3.31
N GLY A 72 14.67 -37.55 2.06
CA GLY A 72 13.75 -38.22 1.14
C GLY A 72 12.86 -37.25 0.35
N PRO A 73 11.98 -37.76 -0.54
CA PRO A 73 11.06 -36.91 -1.27
C PRO A 73 10.23 -36.10 -0.28
N CYS A 74 10.26 -34.77 -0.42
CA CYS A 74 9.42 -33.88 0.38
C CYS A 74 7.99 -34.41 0.33
N ALA A 75 7.32 -34.50 1.48
CA ALA A 75 5.87 -34.60 1.45
C ALA A 75 5.37 -33.44 0.61
N GLU A 76 4.67 -33.73 -0.49
CA GLU A 76 4.04 -32.70 -1.29
C GLU A 76 3.07 -31.98 -0.34
N TYR A 77 3.45 -30.78 0.09
CA TYR A 77 2.54 -29.90 0.81
C TYR A 77 1.51 -29.45 -0.22
N ASP A 78 0.39 -30.17 -0.26
CA ASP A 78 -0.78 -29.87 -1.09
C ASP A 78 -1.58 -28.69 -0.52
N VAL A 79 -0.86 -27.65 -0.09
CA VAL A 79 -1.48 -26.38 0.30
C VAL A 79 -1.58 -25.58 -0.99
N ALA A 80 -2.81 -25.41 -1.46
CA ALA A 80 -3.07 -24.55 -2.61
C ALA A 80 -2.55 -23.12 -2.30
N ILE A 81 -1.58 -22.67 -3.09
CA ILE A 81 -1.08 -21.30 -3.01
C ILE A 81 -2.19 -20.38 -3.51
N PRO A 82 -2.66 -19.40 -2.71
CA PRO A 82 -3.69 -18.48 -3.16
C PRO A 82 -3.16 -17.58 -4.27
N SER A 83 -4.06 -17.01 -5.06
CA SER A 83 -3.71 -16.13 -6.17
C SER A 83 -3.30 -14.72 -5.75
N TRP A 84 -3.17 -14.45 -4.46
CA TRP A 84 -3.00 -13.11 -3.89
C TRP A 84 -1.81 -12.31 -4.46
N GLY A 85 -1.84 -10.99 -4.26
CA GLY A 85 -0.76 -10.09 -4.68
C GLY A 85 0.54 -10.32 -3.91
N TYR A 86 1.69 -10.09 -4.56
CA TYR A 86 3.00 -10.22 -3.91
C TYR A 86 3.26 -9.10 -2.90
N CYS A 87 3.74 -9.48 -1.71
CA CYS A 87 4.13 -8.53 -0.67
C CYS A 87 5.33 -7.67 -1.04
N GLU A 88 6.31 -8.26 -1.71
CA GLU A 88 7.52 -7.58 -2.15
C GLU A 88 7.37 -7.20 -3.63
N SER A 89 6.52 -6.20 -3.90
CA SER A 89 6.25 -5.68 -5.24
C SER A 89 6.70 -4.22 -5.36
N ALA A 90 6.72 -3.69 -6.59
CA ALA A 90 6.98 -2.27 -6.80
C ALA A 90 5.89 -1.38 -6.16
N CYS A 91 4.66 -1.89 -6.06
CA CYS A 91 3.52 -1.17 -5.51
C CYS A 91 3.73 -0.80 -4.04
N THR A 92 4.32 -1.66 -3.21
CA THR A 92 4.44 -1.42 -1.75
C THR A 92 5.34 -0.25 -1.36
N TYR A 93 6.03 0.34 -2.33
CA TYR A 93 6.85 1.54 -2.14
C TYR A 93 6.24 2.81 -2.74
N LEU A 94 5.07 2.72 -3.37
CA LEU A 94 4.39 3.87 -3.96
C LEU A 94 3.59 4.64 -2.90
N GLY A 95 3.59 5.97 -3.05
CA GLY A 95 2.64 6.83 -2.33
C GLY A 95 1.24 6.73 -2.93
N GLU A 96 0.25 7.35 -2.29
CA GLU A 96 -1.16 7.26 -2.68
C GLU A 96 -1.41 7.64 -4.15
N GLY A 97 -0.96 8.82 -4.59
CA GLY A 97 -1.18 9.27 -5.97
C GLY A 97 -0.53 8.34 -7.00
N ASP A 98 0.74 8.00 -6.79
CA ASP A 98 1.45 7.06 -7.69
C ASP A 98 0.80 5.66 -7.68
N CYS A 99 0.21 5.24 -6.56
CA CYS A 99 -0.48 3.96 -6.45
C CYS A 99 -1.71 3.90 -7.34
N LEU A 100 -2.56 4.93 -7.27
CA LEU A 100 -3.79 5.06 -8.07
C LEU A 100 -3.49 5.20 -9.57
N ASP A 101 -2.34 5.80 -9.91
CA ASP A 101 -1.94 6.00 -11.31
C ASP A 101 -1.20 4.80 -11.91
N THR A 102 -0.76 3.82 -11.11
CA THR A 102 0.06 2.69 -11.57
C THR A 102 -0.78 1.44 -11.84
N PRO A 103 -0.89 0.98 -13.12
CA PRO A 103 -1.63 -0.23 -13.45
C PRO A 103 -1.10 -1.46 -12.71
N GLY A 104 -2.00 -2.32 -12.23
CA GLY A 104 -1.68 -3.49 -11.43
C GLY A 104 -1.31 -3.19 -9.97
N CYS A 105 -1.45 -1.94 -9.51
CA CYS A 105 -1.41 -1.58 -8.11
C CYS A 105 -2.81 -1.21 -7.62
N ARG A 106 -3.07 -1.41 -6.32
CA ARG A 106 -4.32 -1.05 -5.67
C ARG A 106 -4.04 -0.34 -4.36
N ALA A 107 -4.75 0.75 -4.11
CA ALA A 107 -4.72 1.45 -2.85
C ALA A 107 -5.64 0.78 -1.81
N ALA A 108 -5.17 0.71 -0.57
CA ALA A 108 -5.98 0.36 0.59
C ALA A 108 -6.02 1.53 1.58
N TYR A 109 -7.15 1.69 2.25
CA TYR A 109 -7.40 2.80 3.17
C TYR A 109 -7.99 2.33 4.50
N ASP A 110 -7.73 3.08 5.56
CA ASP A 110 -8.51 3.00 6.80
C ASP A 110 -9.93 3.50 6.54
N TRP A 111 -10.90 2.64 6.80
CA TRP A 111 -12.31 2.88 6.54
C TRP A 111 -12.84 4.11 7.28
N ALA A 112 -12.56 4.24 8.58
CA ALA A 112 -13.09 5.34 9.39
C ALA A 112 -12.51 6.70 8.95
N CYS A 113 -11.22 6.73 8.61
CA CYS A 113 -10.59 7.92 8.06
C CYS A 113 -11.14 8.27 6.67
N TYR A 114 -11.35 7.27 5.82
CA TYR A 114 -11.85 7.46 4.45
C TYR A 114 -13.30 7.98 4.42
N THR A 115 -14.17 7.50 5.31
CA THR A 115 -15.57 7.94 5.40
C THR A 115 -15.77 9.23 6.21
N GLY A 116 -14.73 9.72 6.89
CA GLY A 116 -14.81 10.88 7.77
C GLY A 116 -15.45 10.60 9.14
N ASP A 117 -15.63 9.33 9.49
CA ASP A 117 -16.15 8.90 10.80
C ASP A 117 -15.05 8.82 11.88
N GLY A 118 -13.78 8.79 11.47
CA GLY A 118 -12.60 8.69 12.34
C GLY A 118 -11.95 10.04 12.69
N PRO A 119 -11.17 10.11 13.79
CA PRO A 119 -10.44 11.31 14.21
C PRO A 119 -9.14 11.50 13.40
N CYS A 120 -9.22 11.47 12.07
CA CYS A 120 -8.06 11.46 11.18
C CYS A 120 -7.96 12.78 10.39
N SER A 121 -6.74 13.20 10.07
CA SER A 121 -6.54 14.14 8.96
C SER A 121 -6.69 13.39 7.63
N ALA A 122 -7.16 14.06 6.57
CA ALA A 122 -7.45 13.42 5.27
C ALA A 122 -6.25 12.62 4.68
N LEU A 123 -5.01 13.00 5.00
CA LEU A 123 -3.79 12.32 4.57
C LEU A 123 -3.45 11.04 5.37
N GLN A 124 -4.25 10.68 6.37
CA GLN A 124 -4.01 9.49 7.21
C GLN A 124 -4.90 8.31 6.84
N ALA A 125 -5.81 8.48 5.86
CA ALA A 125 -6.64 7.37 5.42
C ALA A 125 -5.83 6.34 4.64
N PHE A 126 -4.78 6.73 3.91
CA PHE A 126 -4.01 5.79 3.10
C PHE A 126 -3.24 4.77 3.95
N ALA A 127 -3.64 3.50 3.88
CA ALA A 127 -3.04 2.40 4.62
C ALA A 127 -1.85 1.78 3.86
N GLY A 128 -1.86 1.84 2.54
CA GLY A 128 -0.76 1.39 1.71
C GLY A 128 -1.17 1.10 0.27
N CYS A 129 -0.16 0.81 -0.55
CA CYS A 129 -0.32 0.37 -1.92
C CYS A 129 0.10 -1.08 -2.05
N TYR A 130 -0.71 -1.90 -2.72
CA TYR A 130 -0.48 -3.34 -2.84
C TYR A 130 -0.59 -3.78 -4.29
N ALA A 131 0.12 -4.84 -4.67
CA ALA A 131 -0.10 -5.45 -5.98
C ALA A 131 -1.51 -6.03 -6.06
N VAL A 132 -2.11 -5.99 -7.25
CA VAL A 132 -3.31 -6.77 -7.52
C VAL A 132 -3.02 -8.27 -7.43
N ASP A 133 -4.07 -9.03 -7.15
CA ASP A 133 -4.08 -10.49 -7.25
C ASP A 133 -3.58 -10.94 -8.63
N THR A 134 -2.86 -12.05 -8.66
CA THR A 134 -2.24 -12.62 -9.87
C THR A 134 -3.24 -13.05 -10.96
N THR A 135 -4.53 -13.12 -10.63
CA THR A 135 -5.61 -13.33 -11.60
C THR A 135 -6.19 -12.03 -12.18
N GLY A 136 -5.75 -10.86 -11.68
CA GLY A 136 -6.08 -9.53 -12.19
C GLY A 136 -5.03 -8.92 -13.13
N PRO A 137 -5.16 -7.63 -13.51
CA PRO A 137 -6.22 -6.72 -13.11
C PRO A 137 -7.56 -6.99 -13.81
N VAL A 138 -8.64 -7.04 -13.05
CA VAL A 138 -10.04 -7.03 -13.50
C VAL A 138 -10.56 -5.60 -13.39
N GLN A 139 -11.42 -5.20 -14.33
CA GLN A 139 -12.01 -3.86 -14.39
C GLN A 139 -13.53 -3.97 -14.24
N GLY A 140 -14.17 -2.99 -13.58
CA GLY A 140 -15.63 -2.93 -13.50
C GLY A 140 -16.18 -2.36 -12.19
N PRO A 141 -17.43 -2.72 -11.82
CA PRO A 141 -18.05 -2.19 -10.62
C PRO A 141 -17.40 -2.76 -9.34
N CYS A 142 -17.04 -1.88 -8.42
CA CYS A 142 -16.38 -2.24 -7.15
C CYS A 142 -17.35 -2.55 -6.01
N ASP A 143 -18.57 -2.00 -6.07
CA ASP A 143 -19.50 -2.07 -4.95
C ASP A 143 -19.96 -3.51 -4.67
N GLY A 144 -19.82 -3.93 -3.42
CA GLY A 144 -20.27 -5.25 -2.95
C GLY A 144 -19.31 -6.41 -3.23
N LEU A 145 -18.12 -6.13 -3.78
CA LEU A 145 -17.06 -7.12 -3.89
C LEU A 145 -16.53 -7.49 -2.49
N ASP A 146 -16.25 -8.77 -2.27
CA ASP A 146 -15.52 -9.22 -1.09
C ASP A 146 -14.02 -8.88 -1.20
N ALA A 147 -13.25 -9.12 -0.13
CA ALA A 147 -11.83 -8.75 -0.09
C ALA A 147 -11.02 -9.37 -1.24
N TRP A 148 -11.23 -10.66 -1.51
CA TRP A 148 -10.52 -11.37 -2.58
C TRP A 148 -10.91 -10.86 -3.97
N SER A 149 -12.20 -10.67 -4.24
CA SER A 149 -12.67 -10.14 -5.52
C SER A 149 -12.18 -8.71 -5.71
N CYS A 150 -12.28 -7.85 -4.70
CA CYS A 150 -11.70 -6.50 -4.70
C CYS A 150 -10.20 -6.54 -4.97
N SER A 151 -9.51 -7.59 -4.49
CA SER A 151 -8.07 -7.73 -4.67
C SER A 151 -7.62 -7.95 -6.12
N GLN A 152 -8.55 -8.30 -7.01
CA GLN A 152 -8.28 -8.46 -8.44
C GLN A 152 -8.37 -7.14 -9.21
N HIS A 153 -8.86 -6.07 -8.58
CA HIS A 153 -9.09 -4.78 -9.23
C HIS A 153 -7.96 -3.80 -8.92
N ASP A 154 -7.58 -3.02 -9.95
CA ASP A 154 -6.75 -1.80 -9.87
C ASP A 154 -7.56 -0.53 -10.23
N ASP A 155 -8.90 -0.64 -10.35
CA ASP A 155 -9.84 0.48 -10.48
C ASP A 155 -10.73 0.66 -9.23
N CYS A 156 -10.41 -0.09 -8.17
CA CYS A 156 -11.13 -0.12 -6.90
C CYS A 156 -10.19 0.08 -5.72
N VAL A 157 -10.67 0.74 -4.67
CA VAL A 157 -9.99 0.83 -3.38
C VAL A 157 -10.54 -0.19 -2.40
N ALA A 158 -9.66 -0.75 -1.56
CA ALA A 158 -10.05 -1.60 -0.45
C ALA A 158 -10.09 -0.78 0.85
N LEU A 159 -11.21 -0.82 1.57
CA LEU A 159 -11.34 -0.16 2.88
C LEU A 159 -11.21 -1.21 3.98
N HIS A 160 -10.30 -0.97 4.93
CA HIS A 160 -10.03 -1.84 6.07
C HIS A 160 -10.21 -1.09 7.38
N ASP A 161 -10.68 -1.76 8.43
CA ASP A 161 -10.82 -1.20 9.77
C ASP A 161 -9.55 -1.50 10.58
N SER A 162 -8.69 -0.48 10.74
CA SER A 162 -7.46 -0.62 11.52
C SER A 162 -7.69 -0.93 12.99
N THR A 163 -8.86 -0.58 13.54
CA THR A 163 -9.23 -0.87 14.94
C THR A 163 -9.61 -2.34 15.14
N ALA A 164 -9.97 -3.04 14.05
CA ALA A 164 -10.30 -4.45 14.01
C ALA A 164 -9.16 -5.32 13.45
N GLY A 165 -7.90 -4.87 13.57
CA GLY A 165 -6.74 -5.60 13.05
C GLY A 165 -6.65 -5.56 11.53
N ASN A 166 -6.97 -4.39 10.95
CA ASN A 166 -7.08 -4.16 9.50
C ASN A 166 -8.12 -5.07 8.83
N ALA A 167 -9.23 -5.42 9.48
CA ALA A 167 -10.24 -6.27 8.85
C ALA A 167 -10.86 -5.57 7.63
N PHE A 168 -10.99 -6.26 6.50
CA PHE A 168 -11.67 -5.74 5.32
C PHE A 168 -13.12 -5.36 5.64
N VAL A 169 -13.52 -4.16 5.25
CA VAL A 169 -14.88 -3.62 5.46
C VAL A 169 -15.66 -3.63 4.16
N GLU A 170 -15.13 -2.98 3.13
CA GLU A 170 -15.80 -2.85 1.84
C GLU A 170 -14.83 -2.52 0.70
N CYS A 171 -15.25 -2.83 -0.52
CA CYS A 171 -14.61 -2.39 -1.75
C CYS A 171 -15.40 -1.20 -2.31
N ARG A 172 -14.72 -0.17 -2.80
CA ARG A 172 -15.35 0.99 -3.43
C ARG A 172 -14.61 1.39 -4.69
N ALA A 173 -15.31 2.08 -5.59
CA ALA A 173 -14.67 2.73 -6.72
C ALA A 173 -13.63 3.73 -6.23
N GLU A 174 -12.50 3.79 -6.92
CA GLU A 174 -11.50 4.82 -6.69
C GLU A 174 -12.14 6.21 -6.73
N ALA A 175 -11.82 7.03 -5.72
CA ALA A 175 -12.21 8.41 -5.76
C ALA A 175 -11.56 9.05 -7.00
N PRO A 176 -12.34 9.72 -7.87
CA PRO A 176 -11.78 10.25 -9.09
C PRO A 176 -10.67 11.26 -8.75
N THR A 177 -9.54 11.17 -9.45
CA THR A 177 -8.27 11.89 -9.23
C THR A 177 -8.48 13.30 -8.68
N ALA A 178 -7.85 13.72 -7.58
CA ALA A 178 -8.11 15.05 -7.00
C ALA A 178 -8.19 16.16 -8.07
N CYS A 179 -9.12 17.12 -7.93
CA CYS A 179 -9.39 18.15 -8.95
C CYS A 179 -8.08 18.83 -9.42
N GLU A 180 -7.15 19.06 -8.51
CA GLU A 180 -5.85 19.70 -8.74
C GLU A 180 -4.93 18.94 -9.71
N ALA A 181 -5.13 17.64 -9.89
CA ALA A 181 -4.41 16.82 -10.85
C ALA A 181 -4.99 16.92 -12.28
N ILE A 182 -6.15 17.57 -12.45
CA ILE A 182 -6.81 17.70 -13.75
C ILE A 182 -6.16 18.84 -14.53
N GLY A 183 -5.31 18.49 -15.48
CA GLY A 183 -4.53 19.44 -16.27
C GLY A 183 -5.27 20.12 -17.43
N THR A 184 -6.55 19.78 -17.69
CA THR A 184 -7.32 20.38 -18.79
C THR A 184 -8.68 20.90 -18.33
N GLU A 185 -9.09 22.02 -18.93
CA GLU A 185 -10.37 22.65 -18.65
C GLU A 185 -11.55 21.71 -18.92
N ASP A 186 -11.54 21.02 -20.06
CA ASP A 186 -12.63 20.09 -20.45
C ASP A 186 -12.81 18.96 -19.42
N ALA A 187 -11.70 18.38 -18.93
CA ALA A 187 -11.76 17.34 -17.91
C ALA A 187 -12.22 17.89 -16.54
N CYS A 188 -11.86 19.14 -16.23
CA CYS A 188 -12.30 19.80 -15.00
C CYS A 188 -13.81 20.07 -15.03
N LEU A 189 -14.31 20.60 -16.15
CA LEU A 189 -15.73 20.89 -16.37
C LEU A 189 -16.59 19.63 -16.45
N ALA A 190 -16.02 18.50 -16.86
CA ALA A 190 -16.70 17.21 -16.86
C ALA A 190 -16.99 16.69 -15.44
N ARG A 191 -16.34 17.26 -14.41
CA ARG A 191 -16.50 16.86 -13.02
C ARG A 191 -17.37 17.83 -12.23
N GLY A 192 -18.46 17.31 -11.67
CA GLY A 192 -19.42 18.09 -10.90
C GLY A 192 -18.91 18.55 -9.52
N ASP A 193 -17.83 17.94 -9.01
CA ASP A 193 -17.20 18.26 -7.73
C ASP A 193 -16.01 19.23 -7.85
N CYS A 194 -15.58 19.51 -9.08
CA CYS A 194 -14.48 20.41 -9.36
C CYS A 194 -14.96 21.75 -9.92
N SER A 195 -14.12 22.77 -9.85
CA SER A 195 -14.35 24.07 -10.50
C SER A 195 -13.06 24.56 -11.16
N PRO A 196 -13.13 25.00 -12.42
CA PRO A 196 -11.97 25.58 -13.09
C PRO A 196 -11.65 26.95 -12.48
N ARG A 197 -10.36 27.21 -12.27
CA ARG A 197 -9.85 28.53 -11.95
C ARG A 197 -9.17 29.09 -13.18
N TYR A 198 -9.45 30.36 -13.47
CA TYR A 198 -8.88 31.07 -14.61
C TYR A 198 -7.98 32.20 -14.13
N THR A 199 -6.96 32.51 -14.92
CA THR A 199 -6.20 33.75 -14.83
C THR A 199 -6.53 34.62 -16.04
N GLY A 200 -6.72 35.92 -15.80
CA GLY A 200 -7.05 36.86 -16.87
C GLY A 200 -5.79 37.45 -17.49
N GLU A 201 -5.76 37.52 -18.82
CA GLU A 201 -4.74 38.25 -19.59
C GLU A 201 -5.33 39.55 -20.14
N ASP A 202 -4.48 40.59 -20.22
CA ASP A 202 -4.84 41.94 -20.66
C ASP A 202 -6.05 42.54 -19.90
N CYS A 203 -6.04 42.38 -18.57
CA CYS A 203 -7.08 42.91 -17.70
C CYS A 203 -6.98 44.43 -17.53
N THR A 204 -8.11 45.11 -17.72
CA THR A 204 -8.29 46.50 -17.30
C THR A 204 -9.17 46.52 -16.07
N CYS A 205 -8.67 47.06 -14.96
CA CYS A 205 -9.42 47.17 -13.70
C CYS A 205 -9.84 48.62 -13.46
N ASP A 206 -11.07 48.82 -13.00
CA ASP A 206 -11.54 50.13 -12.55
C ASP A 206 -11.03 50.46 -11.13
N GLU A 207 -11.26 51.70 -10.68
CA GLU A 207 -10.88 52.13 -9.32
C GLU A 207 -11.64 51.39 -8.21
N ALA A 208 -12.74 50.69 -8.53
CA ALA A 208 -13.51 49.89 -7.61
C ALA A 208 -13.01 48.44 -7.51
N GLY A 209 -12.01 48.05 -8.32
CA GLY A 209 -11.44 46.71 -8.34
C GLY A 209 -12.16 45.73 -9.26
N ASN A 210 -13.11 46.18 -10.10
CA ASN A 210 -13.72 45.32 -11.11
C ASN A 210 -12.77 45.22 -12.31
N CYS A 211 -12.25 44.02 -12.56
CA CYS A 211 -11.37 43.74 -13.69
C CYS A 211 -12.15 43.12 -14.85
N THR A 212 -11.99 43.68 -16.06
CA THR A 212 -12.42 43.05 -17.31
C THR A 212 -11.19 42.64 -18.10
N CYS A 213 -11.09 41.36 -18.44
CA CYS A 213 -9.94 40.78 -19.14
C CYS A 213 -10.31 40.45 -20.60
N ALA A 214 -9.36 40.64 -21.51
CA ALA A 214 -9.57 40.35 -22.93
C ALA A 214 -9.59 38.84 -23.21
N THR A 215 -8.85 38.06 -22.42
CA THR A 215 -8.79 36.60 -22.51
C THR A 215 -8.71 36.00 -21.10
N TRP A 216 -9.38 34.87 -20.90
CA TRP A 216 -9.27 34.06 -19.70
C TRP A 216 -8.53 32.78 -20.08
N VAL A 217 -7.47 32.46 -19.33
CA VAL A 217 -6.66 31.27 -19.51
C VAL A 217 -6.93 30.34 -18.34
N PHE A 218 -7.31 29.10 -18.63
CA PHE A 218 -7.45 28.06 -17.61
C PHE A 218 -6.12 27.89 -16.88
N LEU A 219 -6.15 28.05 -15.56
CA LEU A 219 -4.98 27.98 -14.71
C LEU A 219 -4.83 26.58 -14.12
N ASP A 220 -5.84 26.15 -13.37
CA ASP A 220 -5.92 24.84 -12.74
C ASP A 220 -7.37 24.52 -12.36
N CYS A 221 -7.58 23.30 -11.90
CA CYS A 221 -8.86 22.80 -11.46
C CYS A 221 -8.81 22.63 -9.93
N ILE A 222 -9.77 23.21 -9.21
CA ILE A 222 -9.78 23.21 -7.75
C ILE A 222 -11.02 22.49 -7.20
N THR A 223 -10.91 21.99 -5.97
CA THR A 223 -12.03 21.33 -5.29
C THR A 223 -13.04 22.36 -4.80
N GLY A 224 -14.29 22.24 -5.25
CA GLY A 224 -15.40 23.07 -4.79
C GLY A 224 -15.65 24.35 -5.59
N ARG A 225 -16.92 24.76 -5.58
CA ARG A 225 -17.39 26.02 -6.16
C ARG A 225 -17.03 27.13 -5.17
N GLU A 226 -16.08 28.00 -5.50
CA GLU A 226 -15.87 29.20 -4.68
C GLU A 226 -17.22 29.94 -4.57
N PRO A 227 -17.76 30.15 -3.35
CA PRO A 227 -19.00 30.86 -3.16
C PRO A 227 -18.76 32.35 -3.42
N GLY A 228 -18.65 32.77 -4.68
CA GLY A 228 -18.56 34.18 -5.04
C GLY A 228 -17.83 34.56 -6.33
N GLY A 229 -17.26 33.63 -7.09
CA GLY A 229 -16.64 33.96 -8.38
C GLY A 229 -17.70 34.20 -9.46
N VAL A 230 -17.93 35.47 -9.81
CA VAL A 230 -18.75 35.91 -10.96
C VAL A 230 -17.86 36.12 -12.16
#